data_AF-A0A345IF54-F1
#
_entry.id   AF-A0A345IF54-F1
#
_cell.length_a   1.000
_cell.length_b   1.000
_cell.length_c   1.000
_cell.angle_alpha   90.00
_cell.angle_beta   90.00
_cell.angle_gamma   90.00
#
_symmetry.space_group_name_H-M   'P 1'
#
loop_
_entity.id
_entity.type
_entity.pdbx_description
1 polymer ?
#
loop_
_entity_poly.entity_id
_entity_poly.type
_entity_poly.pdbx_seq_one_letter_code
_entity_poly.pdbx_strand_id
1 'polypeptide(L)'
;MIFRDPQPALTPAHPLAPMPLSQAVQAYLQARPSVDAARHAELLAALDEHLGAPAPLLAYTKLTGEAWQRTLPAAQQPEAAALLADFRAFLRDEGWLDAARAVNLPD
;
A
#
# COMPACT_ATOMS: atom_id res chain seq x y z
N MET A 1 -19.79 7.16 -23.37
CA MET A 1 -19.49 8.19 -22.36
C MET A 1 -19.22 7.47 -21.04
N ILE A 2 -18.17 7.89 -20.36
CA ILE A 2 -17.40 7.23 -19.29
C ILE A 2 -18.29 6.67 -18.16
N PHE A 3 -18.17 5.36 -17.89
CA PHE A 3 -18.64 4.75 -16.65
C PHE A 3 -17.75 5.26 -15.51
N ARG A 4 -18.33 6.10 -14.66
CA ARG A 4 -17.73 6.48 -13.38
C ARG A 4 -17.90 5.27 -12.48
N ASP A 5 -16.80 4.61 -12.15
CA ASP A 5 -16.76 3.52 -11.19
C ASP A 5 -17.45 3.98 -9.88
N PRO A 6 -18.44 3.25 -9.36
CA PRO A 6 -19.04 3.57 -8.09
C PRO A 6 -18.03 3.24 -6.99
N GLN A 7 -17.26 4.27 -6.60
CA GLN A 7 -16.45 4.32 -5.39
C GLN A 7 -17.17 3.54 -4.27
N PRO A 8 -16.66 2.36 -3.85
CA PRO A 8 -17.36 1.53 -2.89
C PRO A 8 -17.51 2.35 -1.61
N ALA A 9 -18.74 2.42 -1.14
CA ALA A 9 -19.15 3.17 0.02
C ALA A 9 -18.18 2.89 1.19
N LEU A 10 -17.46 3.94 1.60
CA LEU A 10 -16.76 4.02 2.88
C LEU A 10 -17.81 3.94 3.99
N THR A 11 -18.27 2.74 4.31
CA THR A 11 -18.96 2.48 5.56
C THR A 11 -17.98 2.78 6.70
N PRO A 12 -18.35 3.58 7.73
CA PRO A 12 -17.55 3.69 8.93
C PRO A 12 -17.82 2.44 9.77
N ALA A 13 -17.25 1.30 9.38
CA ALA A 13 -17.43 0.04 10.08
C ALA A 13 -16.12 -0.37 10.78
N HIS A 14 -16.11 -0.10 12.10
CA HIS A 14 -15.26 -0.66 13.17
C HIS A 14 -14.03 0.16 13.62
N PRO A 15 -14.03 0.66 14.88
CA PRO A 15 -12.89 1.36 15.50
C PRO A 15 -11.70 0.43 15.88
N LEU A 16 -11.57 -0.75 15.27
CA LEU A 16 -10.57 -1.77 15.62
C LEU A 16 -9.97 -2.49 14.39
N ALA A 17 -10.24 -2.04 13.17
CA ALA A 17 -9.64 -2.65 11.99
C ALA A 17 -8.15 -2.29 11.90
N PRO A 18 -7.26 -3.26 11.62
CA PRO A 18 -5.84 -2.98 11.44
C PRO A 18 -5.66 -1.93 10.33
N MET A 19 -4.75 -0.98 10.56
CA MET A 19 -4.48 0.12 9.64
C MET A 19 -4.28 -0.42 8.21
N PRO A 20 -5.10 -0.02 7.22
CA PRO A 20 -5.04 -0.59 5.89
C PRO A 20 -3.83 -0.06 5.12
N LEU A 21 -3.23 -0.91 4.28
CA LEU A 21 -2.10 -0.55 3.43
C LEU A 21 -2.44 0.63 2.50
N SER A 22 -3.66 0.66 1.97
CA SER A 22 -4.17 1.74 1.12
C SER A 22 -4.14 3.13 1.77
N GLN A 23 -4.22 3.23 3.10
CA GLN A 23 -4.07 4.50 3.81
C GLN A 23 -2.61 4.98 3.79
N ALA A 24 -1.65 4.09 4.02
CA ALA A 24 -0.24 4.43 3.97
C ALA A 24 0.24 4.75 2.54
N VAL A 25 -0.33 4.07 1.54
CA VAL A 25 -0.11 4.36 0.12
C VAL A 25 -0.56 5.78 -0.23
N GLN A 26 -1.76 6.19 0.21
CA GLN A 26 -2.24 7.56 -0.01
C GLN A 26 -1.31 8.59 0.65
N ALA A 27 -0.88 8.36 1.89
CA ALA A 27 0.04 9.25 2.58
C ALA A 27 1.38 9.38 1.83
N TYR A 28 1.92 8.27 1.34
CA TYR A 28 3.15 8.24 0.53
C TYR A 28 3.01 9.07 -0.76
N LEU A 29 1.91 8.89 -1.50
CA LEU A 29 1.64 9.62 -2.74
C LEU A 29 1.45 11.14 -2.51
N GLN A 30 0.87 11.53 -1.36
CA GLN A 30 0.73 12.93 -0.96
C GLN A 30 2.07 13.54 -0.54
N ALA A 31 2.91 12.78 0.17
CA ALA A 31 4.22 13.24 0.62
C ALA A 31 5.25 13.35 -0.52
N ARG A 32 5.14 12.50 -1.55
CA ARG A 32 6.06 12.48 -2.70
C ARG A 32 5.33 12.61 -4.03
N PRO A 33 4.90 13.82 -4.41
CA PRO A 33 4.37 14.07 -5.75
C PRO A 33 5.46 13.82 -6.79
N SER A 34 5.37 12.67 -7.46
CA SER A 34 6.25 12.27 -8.56
C SER A 34 5.51 12.43 -9.89
N VAL A 35 6.24 12.63 -10.99
CA VAL A 35 5.63 12.66 -12.34
C VAL A 35 4.90 11.35 -12.65
N ASP A 36 5.35 10.25 -12.06
CA ASP A 36 4.79 8.90 -12.16
C ASP A 36 3.81 8.54 -11.03
N ALA A 37 3.25 9.51 -10.29
CA ALA A 37 2.36 9.23 -9.15
C ALA A 37 1.18 8.30 -9.51
N ALA A 38 0.60 8.45 -10.71
CA ALA A 38 -0.48 7.57 -11.17
C ALA A 38 0.01 6.12 -11.39
N ARG A 39 1.20 5.96 -11.99
CA ARG A 39 1.84 4.66 -12.22
C ARG A 39 2.17 3.98 -10.90
N HIS A 40 2.71 4.73 -9.94
CA HIS A 40 3.01 4.23 -8.59
C HIS A 40 1.74 3.83 -7.83
N ALA A 41 0.66 4.61 -7.97
CA ALA A 41 -0.63 4.27 -7.38
C ALA A 41 -1.16 2.94 -7.91
N GLU A 42 -1.09 2.70 -9.22
CA GLU A 42 -1.52 1.44 -9.85
C GLU A 42 -0.69 0.25 -9.36
N LEU A 43 0.64 0.40 -9.27
CA LEU A 43 1.53 -0.64 -8.75
C LEU A 43 1.25 -0.97 -7.28
N LEU A 44 1.05 0.05 -6.44
CA LEU A 44 0.74 -0.13 -5.02
C LEU A 44 -0.67 -0.67 -4.78
N ALA A 45 -1.64 -0.33 -5.65
CA ALA A 45 -2.97 -0.93 -5.63
C ALA A 45 -2.92 -2.42 -5.99
N ALA A 46 -2.17 -2.79 -7.04
CA ALA A 46 -1.98 -4.19 -7.41
C ALA A 46 -1.28 -5.00 -6.30
N LEU A 47 -0.38 -4.37 -5.53
CA LEU A 47 0.20 -4.97 -4.33
C LEU A 47 -0.85 -5.21 -3.24
N ASP A 48 -1.73 -4.24 -2.97
CA ASP A 48 -2.82 -4.38 -1.99
C ASP A 48 -3.76 -5.53 -2.36
N GLU A 49 -4.14 -5.63 -3.64
CA GLU A 49 -4.93 -6.74 -4.16
C GLU A 49 -4.22 -8.09 -4.00
N HIS A 50 -2.91 -8.16 -4.27
CA HIS A 50 -2.12 -9.37 -4.10
C HIS A 50 -2.08 -9.86 -2.65
N LEU A 51 -2.13 -8.93 -1.68
CA LEU A 51 -2.13 -9.23 -0.25
C LEU A 51 -3.53 -9.51 0.31
N GLY A 52 -4.58 -9.35 -0.49
CA GLY A 52 -5.98 -9.61 -0.11
C GLY A 52 -6.76 -8.37 0.27
N ALA A 53 -6.83 -7.37 -0.62
CA ALA A 53 -7.51 -6.09 -0.44
C ALA A 53 -8.86 -6.16 0.34
N PRO A 54 -9.04 -5.35 1.41
CA PRO A 54 -8.08 -4.41 1.99
C PRO A 54 -7.01 -5.14 2.81
N ALA A 55 -5.75 -5.05 2.37
CA ALA A 55 -4.66 -5.67 3.10
C ALA A 55 -4.28 -4.83 4.33
N PRO A 56 -4.04 -5.44 5.50
CA PRO A 56 -3.51 -4.70 6.63
C PRO A 56 -2.08 -4.26 6.34
N LEU A 57 -1.67 -3.07 6.79
CA LEU A 57 -0.32 -2.55 6.60
C LEU A 57 0.75 -3.52 7.13
N LEU A 58 0.43 -4.28 8.18
CA LEU A 58 1.32 -5.31 8.74
C LEU A 58 1.50 -6.55 7.86
N ALA A 59 0.60 -6.81 6.90
CA ALA A 59 0.81 -7.85 5.88
C ALA A 59 1.85 -7.44 4.84
N TYR A 60 2.10 -6.13 4.69
CA TYR A 60 3.19 -5.64 3.87
C TYR A 60 4.53 -5.80 4.60
N THR A 61 5.33 -6.74 4.09
CA THR A 61 6.68 -7.04 4.57
C THR A 61 7.64 -7.02 3.39
N LYS A 62 8.95 -7.05 3.67
CA LYS A 62 9.96 -7.20 2.61
C LYS A 62 9.65 -8.43 1.74
N LEU A 63 9.36 -9.55 2.38
CA LEU A 63 9.22 -10.84 1.73
C LEU A 63 7.95 -10.89 0.87
N THR A 64 6.85 -10.31 1.34
CA THR A 64 5.61 -10.23 0.56
C THR A 64 5.73 -9.25 -0.61
N GLY A 65 6.45 -8.14 -0.45
CA GLY A 65 6.78 -7.22 -1.55
C GLY A 65 7.69 -7.87 -2.61
N GLU A 66 8.72 -8.60 -2.19
CA GLU A 66 9.60 -9.36 -3.11
C GLU A 66 8.83 -10.49 -3.82
N ALA A 67 7.92 -11.17 -3.13
CA ALA A 67 7.06 -12.19 -3.73
C ALA A 67 6.16 -11.60 -4.83
N TRP A 68 5.48 -10.49 -4.54
CA TRP A 68 4.67 -9.77 -5.52
C TRP A 68 5.52 -9.27 -6.70
N GLN A 69 6.70 -8.68 -6.44
CA GLN A 69 7.60 -8.20 -7.49
C GLN A 69 7.94 -9.31 -8.50
N ARG A 70 8.15 -10.55 -8.03
CA ARG A 70 8.45 -11.70 -8.90
C ARG A 70 7.28 -12.11 -9.79
N THR A 71 6.05 -11.71 -9.45
CA THR A 71 4.87 -11.93 -10.31
C THR A 71 4.79 -10.94 -11.47
N LEU A 72 5.51 -9.82 -11.39
CA LEU A 72 5.52 -8.80 -12.43
C LEU A 72 6.42 -9.18 -13.62
N PRO A 73 6.13 -8.61 -14.81
CA PRO A 73 6.99 -8.77 -15.98
C PRO A 73 8.41 -8.27 -15.71
N ALA A 74 9.43 -8.94 -16.25
CA ALA A 74 10.84 -8.62 -16.02
C ALA A 74 11.19 -7.13 -16.27
N ALA A 75 10.53 -6.49 -17.24
CA ALA A 75 10.70 -5.07 -17.53
C ALA A 75 10.23 -4.12 -16.40
N GLN A 76 9.25 -4.55 -15.60
CA GLN A 76 8.65 -3.78 -14.51
C GLN A 76 9.20 -4.15 -13.13
N GLN A 77 9.91 -5.28 -13.01
CA GLN A 77 10.56 -5.69 -11.78
C GLN A 77 11.55 -4.66 -11.19
N PRO A 78 12.43 -3.98 -11.96
CA PRO A 78 13.34 -2.99 -11.38
C PRO A 78 12.61 -1.72 -10.91
N GLU A 79 11.58 -1.27 -11.65
CA GLU A 79 10.72 -0.15 -11.26
C GLU A 79 9.98 -0.46 -9.96
N ALA A 80 9.33 -1.62 -9.89
CA ALA A 80 8.65 -2.08 -8.69
C ALA A 80 9.62 -2.25 -7.51
N ALA A 81 10.83 -2.77 -7.73
CA ALA A 81 11.82 -2.90 -6.65
C ALA A 81 12.21 -1.54 -6.06
N ALA A 82 12.45 -0.55 -6.92
CA ALA A 82 12.79 0.81 -6.49
C ALA A 82 11.63 1.45 -5.72
N LEU A 83 10.41 1.32 -6.24
CA LEU A 83 9.19 1.81 -5.59
C LEU A 83 8.97 1.16 -4.22
N LEU A 84 9.08 -0.17 -4.12
CA LEU A 84 8.92 -0.90 -2.87
C LEU A 84 9.99 -0.51 -1.84
N ALA A 85 11.23 -0.32 -2.28
CA ALA A 85 12.31 0.12 -1.41
C ALA A 85 12.04 1.53 -0.86
N ASP A 86 11.62 2.46 -1.72
CA ASP A 86 11.30 3.84 -1.34
C ASP A 86 10.07 3.92 -0.43
N PHE A 87 9.00 3.22 -0.78
CA PHE A 87 7.79 3.14 0.03
C PHE A 87 8.08 2.57 1.41
N ARG A 88 8.86 1.48 1.50
CA ARG A 88 9.24 0.91 2.79
C ARG A 88 10.17 1.82 3.60
N ALA A 89 11.03 2.60 2.95
CA ALA A 89 11.82 3.61 3.64
C ALA A 89 10.92 4.68 4.25
N PHE A 90 9.94 5.19 3.48
CA PHE A 90 8.92 6.12 3.97
C PHE A 90 8.14 5.56 5.17
N LEU A 91 7.65 4.32 5.10
CA LEU A 91 6.92 3.69 6.21
C LEU A 91 7.76 3.59 7.49
N ARG A 92 9.07 3.39 7.35
CA ARG A 92 10.00 3.31 8.48
C ARG A 92 10.31 4.68 9.05
N ASP A 93 10.58 5.66 8.18
CA ASP A 93 10.97 7.03 8.56
C ASP A 93 9.84 7.74 9.32
N GLU A 94 8.62 7.62 8.80
CA GLU A 94 7.42 8.23 9.37
C GLU A 94 6.76 7.37 10.47
N GLY A 95 7.35 6.22 10.83
CA GLY A 95 6.87 5.39 11.94
C GLY A 95 5.56 4.63 11.69
N TRP A 96 5.08 4.52 10.45
CA TRP A 96 3.82 3.85 10.11
C TRP A 96 3.73 2.40 10.59
N LEU A 97 4.83 1.64 10.49
CA LEU A 97 4.85 0.24 10.94
C LEU A 97 4.73 0.12 12.47
N ASP A 98 5.23 1.11 13.22
CA ASP A 98 5.14 1.14 14.67
C ASP A 98 3.72 1.55 15.11
N ALA A 99 3.18 2.59 14.46
CA ALA A 99 1.79 3.01 14.65
C ALA A 99 0.80 1.87 14.38
N ALA A 100 0.99 1.10 13.30
CA ALA A 100 0.14 -0.04 12.98
C ALA A 100 0.24 -1.21 13.99
N ARG A 101 1.37 -1.35 14.69
CA ARG A 101 1.52 -2.33 15.79
C ARG A 101 0.78 -1.88 17.04
N ALA A 102 0.83 -0.60 17.38
CA ALA A 102 0.16 -0.05 18.55
C ALA A 102 -1.37 -0.27 18.52
N VAL A 103 -1.99 -0.20 17.33
CA VAL A 103 -3.43 -0.47 17.15
C VAL A 103 -3.81 -1.96 17.28
N ASN A 104 -2.84 -2.88 17.24
CA ASN A 104 -3.07 -4.32 17.37
C ASN A 104 -2.93 -4.85 18.80
N LEU A 105 -2.74 -3.98 19.81
CA LEU A 105 -2.90 -4.41 21.20
C LEU A 105 -4.40 -4.53 21.51
N PRO A 106 -4.91 -5.74 21.84
CA PRO A 106 -6.22 -5.84 22.47
C PRO A 106 -6.15 -5.16 23.84
N ASP A 107 -7.18 -4.37 24.16
CA ASP A 107 -7.45 -3.86 25.51
C ASP A 107 -7.54 -5.00 26.54
#